data_AF-A0A2H0DPY9-F1
#
_entry.id   AF-A0A2H0DPY9-F1
#
_cell.length_a   1.000
_cell.length_b   1.000
_cell.length_c   1.000
_cell.angle_alpha   90.00
_cell.angle_beta   90.00
_cell.angle_gamma   90.00
#
_symmetry.space_group_name_H-M   'P 1'
#
loop_
_entity.id
_entity.type
_entity.pdbx_description
1 polymer ?
#
loop_
_entity_poly.entity_id
_entity_poly.type
_entity_poly.pdbx_seq_one_letter_code
_entity_poly.pdbx_strand_id
1 'polypeptide(L)'
;MIEYISEHSQNAVSRELLKRLAEPPSGRVQLLLGPRQVGKTTVLLGLMDPIPNAIYRAMDSPEAALAGWWEATWREVTHRAGSETVIVVLDEIQYLDGCGARRPGCILW
;
A
#
# COMPACT_ATOMS: atom_id res chain seq x y z
N MET A 1 10.26 -1.58 13.99
CA MET A 1 11.62 -1.13 13.63
C MET A 1 11.53 -0.54 12.23
N ILE A 2 11.71 0.78 12.09
CA ILE A 2 11.66 1.46 10.77
C ILE A 2 13.08 1.43 10.22
N GLU A 3 13.28 0.76 9.08
CA GLU A 3 14.57 0.79 8.37
C GLU A 3 14.54 1.91 7.33
N TYR A 4 15.47 2.85 7.44
CA TYR A 4 15.60 4.01 6.54
C TYR A 4 16.71 3.74 5.52
N ILE A 5 16.41 3.87 4.22
CA ILE A 5 17.38 3.66 3.14
C ILE A 5 17.77 4.99 2.51
N SER A 6 19.08 5.19 2.29
CA SER A 6 19.70 6.44 1.88
C SER A 6 19.98 6.57 0.37
N GLU A 7 19.55 5.63 -0.47
CA GLU A 7 19.73 5.71 -1.92
C GLU A 7 18.45 6.22 -2.61
N HIS A 8 18.51 7.44 -3.15
CA HIS A 8 17.32 8.24 -3.48
C HIS A 8 16.86 8.14 -4.96
N SER A 9 17.38 7.18 -5.72
CA SER A 9 16.90 6.99 -7.10
C SER A 9 15.63 6.15 -7.12
N GLN A 10 14.68 6.48 -8.00
CA GLN A 10 13.44 5.72 -8.17
C GLN A 10 13.72 4.22 -8.40
N ASN A 11 14.74 3.91 -9.20
CA ASN A 11 15.15 2.52 -9.49
C ASN A 11 15.73 1.79 -8.28
N ALA A 12 16.42 2.48 -7.36
CA ALA A 12 16.91 1.88 -6.12
C ALA A 12 15.74 1.57 -5.17
N VAL A 13 14.82 2.53 -5.02
CA VAL A 13 13.61 2.37 -4.20
C VAL A 13 12.75 1.22 -4.71
N SER A 14 12.44 1.16 -6.00
CA SER A 14 11.63 0.07 -6.58
C SER A 14 12.27 -1.30 -6.35
N ARG A 15 13.59 -1.43 -6.51
CA ARG A 15 14.30 -2.69 -6.29
C ARG A 15 14.24 -3.14 -4.84
N GLU A 16 14.40 -2.21 -3.89
CA GLU A 16 14.26 -2.56 -2.48
C GLU A 16 12.82 -3.00 -2.15
N LEU A 17 11.82 -2.26 -2.61
CA LEU A 17 10.42 -2.60 -2.35
C LEU A 17 10.08 -4.00 -2.90
N LEU A 18 10.53 -4.32 -4.12
CA LEU A 18 10.37 -5.66 -4.70
C LEU A 18 11.09 -6.74 -3.88
N LYS A 19 12.32 -6.47 -3.45
CA LYS A 19 13.08 -7.39 -2.60
C LYS A 19 12.32 -7.70 -1.31
N ARG A 20 11.77 -6.68 -0.64
CA ARG A 20 10.99 -6.83 0.59
C ARG A 20 9.65 -7.52 0.37
N LEU A 21 8.99 -7.27 -0.77
CA LEU A 21 7.75 -7.96 -1.13
C LEU A 21 7.95 -9.46 -1.41
N ALA A 22 9.16 -9.87 -1.79
CA ALA A 22 9.51 -11.28 -1.99
C ALA A 22 9.84 -12.02 -0.68
N GLU A 23 9.99 -11.31 0.44
CA GLU A 23 10.16 -11.93 1.76
C GLU A 23 8.82 -12.56 2.21
N PRO A 24 8.85 -13.63 3.04
CA PRO A 24 7.64 -14.20 3.60
C PRO A 24 6.78 -13.13 4.29
N PRO A 25 5.44 -13.18 4.15
CA PRO A 25 4.55 -12.20 4.78
C PRO A 25 4.79 -12.16 6.30
N SER A 26 5.48 -11.12 6.76
CA SER A 26 5.99 -11.02 8.13
C SER A 26 5.12 -10.13 9.02
N GLY A 27 3.91 -9.79 8.55
CA GLY A 27 3.02 -8.82 9.21
C GLY A 27 3.61 -7.42 9.27
N ARG A 28 4.34 -7.01 8.22
CA ARG A 28 4.99 -5.70 8.11
C ARG A 28 4.38 -4.91 6.96
N VAL A 29 3.88 -3.70 7.23
CA VAL A 29 3.64 -2.67 6.20
C VAL A 29 4.97 -2.08 5.73
N GLN A 30 5.11 -1.92 4.42
CA GLN A 30 6.16 -1.11 3.82
C GLN A 30 5.63 0.31 3.57
N LEU A 31 6.37 1.32 4.03
CA LEU A 31 5.98 2.71 3.90
C LEU A 31 6.99 3.47 3.03
N LEU A 32 6.52 4.02 1.91
CA LEU A 32 7.31 4.88 1.05
C LEU A 32 7.06 6.35 1.40
N LEU A 33 8.04 6.98 2.06
CA LEU A 33 8.01 8.40 2.43
C LEU A 33 8.90 9.23 1.51
N GLY A 34 8.48 10.45 1.20
CA GLY A 34 9.29 11.40 0.44
C GLY A 34 8.54 12.68 0.09
N PRO A 35 9.24 13.73 -0.39
CA PRO A 35 8.63 15.01 -0.75
C PRO A 35 7.47 14.87 -1.74
N ARG A 36 6.60 15.88 -1.82
CA ARG A 36 5.55 15.90 -2.86
C ARG A 36 6.22 15.97 -4.25
N GLN A 37 5.55 15.39 -5.26
CA GLN A 37 5.94 15.46 -6.67
C GLN A 37 7.29 14.81 -7.06
N VAL A 38 7.81 13.87 -6.26
CA VAL A 38 9.04 13.10 -6.60
C VAL A 38 8.78 11.80 -7.39
N GLY A 39 7.53 11.56 -7.80
CA GLY A 39 7.14 10.36 -8.56
C GLY A 39 6.87 9.11 -7.70
N LYS A 40 6.46 9.26 -6.44
CA LYS A 40 6.12 8.12 -5.55
C LYS A 40 5.01 7.24 -6.15
N THR A 41 3.91 7.85 -6.58
CA THR A 41 2.81 7.17 -7.28
C THR A 41 3.32 6.43 -8.52
N THR A 42 4.21 7.03 -9.31
CA THR A 42 4.81 6.39 -10.49
C THR A 42 5.62 5.16 -10.13
N VAL A 43 6.42 5.23 -9.06
CA VAL A 43 7.17 4.08 -8.53
C VAL A 43 6.22 2.97 -8.08
N LEU A 44 5.17 3.31 -7.33
CA LEU A 44 4.18 2.34 -6.84
C LEU A 44 3.42 1.66 -7.98
N LEU A 45 2.99 2.41 -9.00
CA LEU A 45 2.29 1.85 -10.16
C LEU A 45 3.22 0.95 -10.99
N GLY A 46 4.47 1.36 -11.21
CA GLY A 46 5.44 0.54 -11.94
C GLY A 46 5.83 -0.74 -11.20
N LEU A 47 5.86 -0.70 -9.86
CA LEU A 47 6.08 -1.86 -9.01
C LEU A 47 4.93 -2.88 -9.10
N MET A 48 3.70 -2.41 -9.28
CA MET A 48 2.52 -3.25 -9.38
C MET A 48 2.37 -3.97 -10.72
N ASP A 49 2.87 -3.38 -11.80
CA ASP A 49 2.72 -3.92 -13.17
C ASP A 49 3.12 -5.42 -13.30
N PRO A 50 4.28 -5.88 -12.76
CA PRO A 50 4.64 -7.30 -12.82
C PRO A 50 3.93 -8.18 -11.76
N ILE A 51 3.10 -7.62 -10.88
CA ILE A 51 2.51 -8.33 -9.74
C ILE A 51 1.05 -8.70 -10.06
N PRO A 52 0.75 -9.99 -10.33
CA PRO A 52 -0.56 -10.39 -10.83
C PRO A 52 -1.70 -10.20 -9.82
N ASN A 53 -1.41 -10.25 -8.51
CA ASN A 53 -2.40 -10.09 -7.45
C ASN A 53 -2.18 -8.80 -6.63
N ALA A 54 -2.01 -7.67 -7.33
CA ALA A 54 -1.88 -6.36 -6.72
C ALA A 54 -3.17 -5.53 -6.85
N ILE A 55 -3.52 -4.79 -5.79
CA ILE A 55 -4.67 -3.89 -5.71
C ILE A 55 -4.17 -2.49 -5.37
N TYR A 56 -4.49 -1.51 -6.22
CA TYR A 56 -4.20 -0.10 -5.98
C TYR A 56 -5.42 0.60 -5.40
N ARG A 57 -5.20 1.48 -4.42
CA ARG A 57 -6.19 2.40 -3.89
C ARG A 57 -5.56 3.76 -3.64
N ALA A 58 -6.11 4.78 -4.28
CA ALA A 58 -5.82 6.17 -3.94
C ALA A 58 -6.79 6.63 -2.83
N MET A 59 -6.27 7.07 -1.69
CA MET A 59 -7.13 7.51 -0.57
C MET A 59 -7.67 8.94 -0.77
N ASP A 60 -7.11 9.71 -1.69
CA ASP A 60 -7.55 11.07 -2.01
C ASP A 60 -8.61 11.11 -3.13
N SER A 61 -9.08 9.94 -3.58
CA SER A 61 -10.08 9.84 -4.64
C SER A 61 -11.49 10.19 -4.14
N PRO A 62 -12.39 10.67 -5.01
CA PRO A 62 -13.79 10.92 -4.64
C PRO A 62 -14.50 9.67 -4.10
N GLU A 63 -14.15 8.48 -4.60
CA GLU A 63 -14.70 7.21 -4.17
C GLU A 63 -14.31 6.88 -2.73
N ALA A 64 -13.10 7.27 -2.30
CA ALA A 64 -12.62 7.05 -0.95
C ALA A 64 -13.44 7.79 0.12
N ALA A 65 -14.15 8.87 -0.26
CA ALA A 65 -15.06 9.59 0.61
C ALA A 65 -16.43 8.88 0.81
N LEU A 66 -16.72 7.84 0.03
CA LEU A 66 -18.00 7.12 0.12
C LEU A 66 -18.04 6.21 1.36
N ALA A 67 -19.19 6.19 2.03
CA ALA A 67 -19.41 5.28 3.15
C ALA A 67 -19.26 3.81 2.71
N GLY A 68 -18.56 3.00 3.52
CA GLY A 68 -18.35 1.59 3.23
C GLY A 68 -17.21 1.29 2.24
N TRP A 69 -16.52 2.31 1.72
CA TRP A 69 -15.45 2.13 0.74
C TRP A 69 -14.28 1.29 1.27
N TRP A 70 -13.90 1.52 2.53
CA TRP A 70 -12.83 0.76 3.18
C TRP A 70 -13.23 -0.71 3.37
N GLU A 71 -14.44 -0.95 3.86
CA GLU A 71 -15.00 -2.28 4.05
C GLU A 71 -15.17 -3.03 2.71
N ALA A 72 -15.53 -2.33 1.64
CA ALA A 72 -15.60 -2.89 0.30
C ALA A 72 -14.22 -3.27 -0.22
N THR A 73 -13.23 -2.40 -0.04
CA THR A 73 -11.82 -2.67 -0.38
C THR A 73 -11.32 -3.91 0.35
N TRP A 74 -11.57 -4.02 1.67
CA TRP A 74 -11.08 -5.16 2.44
C TRP A 74 -11.78 -6.48 2.09
N ARG A 75 -13.06 -6.41 1.74
CA ARG A 75 -13.81 -7.55 1.22
C ARG A 75 -13.22 -8.04 -0.10
N GLU A 76 -12.84 -7.13 -0.99
CA GLU A 76 -12.17 -7.48 -2.24
C GLU A 76 -10.79 -8.11 -1.98
N VAL A 77 -9.97 -7.51 -1.12
CA VAL A 77 -8.66 -8.06 -0.73
C VAL A 77 -8.81 -9.48 -0.21
N THR A 78 -9.75 -9.70 0.72
CA THR A 78 -9.99 -11.02 1.33
C THR A 78 -10.48 -12.03 0.29
N HIS A 79 -11.34 -11.59 -0.64
CA HIS A 79 -11.83 -12.44 -1.72
C HIS A 79 -10.72 -12.84 -2.70
N ARG A 80 -9.82 -11.91 -3.06
CA ARG A 80 -8.68 -12.18 -3.95
C ARG A 80 -7.55 -12.95 -3.28
N ALA A 81 -7.42 -12.83 -1.95
CA ALA A 81 -6.40 -13.54 -1.20
C ALA A 81 -6.66 -15.04 -1.30
N GLY A 82 -7.82 -15.54 -0.89
CA GLY A 82 -8.06 -16.99 -0.92
C GLY A 82 -6.89 -17.76 -0.27
N SER A 83 -6.11 -18.49 -1.08
CA SER A 83 -4.85 -19.15 -0.69
C SER A 83 -3.56 -18.47 -1.19
N GLU A 84 -3.68 -17.38 -1.94
CA GLU A 84 -2.58 -16.59 -2.51
C GLU A 84 -2.33 -15.29 -1.73
N THR A 85 -1.16 -14.68 -1.96
CA THR A 85 -0.82 -13.38 -1.37
C THR A 85 -1.34 -12.25 -2.24
N VAL A 86 -2.06 -11.31 -1.65
CA VAL A 86 -2.49 -10.05 -2.30
C VAL A 86 -1.60 -8.92 -1.83
N ILE A 87 -1.11 -8.12 -2.77
CA ILE A 87 -0.37 -6.90 -2.46
C ILE A 87 -1.32 -5.71 -2.55
N VAL A 88 -1.50 -5.01 -1.45
CA VAL A 88 -2.35 -3.81 -1.40
C VAL A 88 -1.47 -2.58 -1.34
N VAL A 89 -1.62 -1.73 -2.34
CA VAL A 89 -0.93 -0.44 -2.43
C VAL A 89 -1.93 0.66 -2.10
N LEU A 90 -1.65 1.39 -1.03
CA LEU A 90 -2.44 2.52 -0.55
C LEU A 90 -1.66 3.80 -0.83
N ASP A 91 -2.11 4.60 -1.79
CA ASP A 91 -1.50 5.89 -2.09
C ASP A 91 -2.16 7.02 -1.29
N GLU A 92 -1.34 8.01 -0.92
CA GLU A 92 -1.75 9.17 -0.12
C GLU A 92 -2.50 8.76 1.17
N ILE A 93 -2.01 7.73 1.87
CA ILE A 93 -2.64 7.10 3.05
C ILE A 93 -3.05 8.08 4.15
N GLN A 94 -2.40 9.24 4.23
CA GLN A 94 -2.73 10.28 5.20
C GLN A 94 -4.13 10.89 5.02
N TYR A 95 -4.80 10.69 3.88
CA TYR A 95 -6.20 11.11 3.67
C TYR A 95 -7.23 10.11 4.21
N LEU A 96 -6.79 8.96 4.73
CA LEU A 96 -7.70 8.01 5.38
C LEU A 96 -8.21 8.59 6.71
N ASP A 97 -9.34 9.28 6.68
CA ASP A 97 -10.00 9.84 7.86
C ASP A 97 -10.46 8.72 8.82
N GLY A 98 -10.14 8.88 10.11
CA GLY A 98 -10.66 8.00 11.18
C GLY A 98 -9.79 6.77 11.51
N CYS A 99 -8.49 6.80 11.25
CA CYS A 99 -7.52 5.88 11.91
C CYS A 99 -7.39 6.23 13.41
N GLY A 100 -8.49 6.03 14.13
CA GLY A 100 -8.72 6.46 15.50
C GLY A 100 -9.89 5.70 16.11
N ALA A 101 -9.57 4.66 16.88
CA ALA A 101 -10.34 4.08 17.98
C ALA A 101 -11.62 3.24 17.74
N ARG A 102 -12.11 2.95 16.52
CA ARG A 102 -13.29 2.06 16.42
C ARG A 102 -13.55 1.27 15.13
N ARG A 103 -12.55 1.03 14.28
CA ARG A 103 -12.69 0.12 13.12
C ARG A 103 -11.75 -1.08 13.25
N PRO A 104 -12.28 -2.31 13.47
CA PRO A 104 -11.47 -3.52 13.32
C PRO A 104 -11.01 -3.61 11.87
N GLY A 105 -9.70 -3.53 11.64
CA GLY A 105 -9.09 -3.57 10.30
C GLY A 105 -8.34 -2.30 9.88
N CYS A 106 -8.32 -1.23 10.70
CA CYS A 106 -7.50 -0.02 10.43
C CYS A 106 -6.21 0.05 11.27
N ILE A 107 -5.82 -1.04 11.94
CA ILE A 107 -4.50 -1.09 12.59
C ILE A 107 -3.50 -1.36 11.48
N LEU A 108 -2.65 -0.38 11.18
CA LEU A 108 -1.44 -0.59 10.35
C LEU A 108 -0.66 -1.78 10.95
N TRP A 109 -0.73 -2.93 10.29
CA TRP A 109 0.11 -4.11 10.49
C TRP A 109 0.82 -4.42 9.19
#